data_AF-A0A845USX1-F1
#
_entry.id   AF-A0A845USX1-F1
#
_cell.length_a   1.000
_cell.length_b   1.000
_cell.length_c   1.000
_cell.angle_alpha   90.00
_cell.angle_beta   90.00
_cell.angle_gamma   90.00
#
_symmetry.space_group_name_H-M   'P 1'
#
loop_
_entity.id
_entity.type
_entity.pdbx_description
1 polymer ?
#
loop_
_entity_poly.entity_id
_entity_poly.type
_entity_poly.pdbx_seq_one_letter_code
_entity_poly.pdbx_strand_id
1 'polypeptide(L)'
;MSLPSLPDCRAILDQKTIDKLPRGRRWLYVVIDVATRYIVGLVVASSQNSASAIRALEMATRDKADLAAAAEAQSSWKGFPFESVASDTGSAFRAGPTTRAVTESHATYSYPNVGEPQLRGTIERVFRTFTHRAMPYIPGRTFSNPKERGDYPTEETAVLTDDQLALIFIRYVVDVYHNTQHLGLFKETPAAALERLGGTVGMPPQLPRSMRRRAFGICLERQVTAKGITILGVAYNSRELQRLRRRPKNTKVRLYLDPNDMGMISVYTGAEWHEIECSVENFHGVKLDEWIAVGRILRPRYAGQAALAAGTISDAIQAMRSRATEAMRIIGVLPQQATAEDIKRLEKELYLGLSVVEHQAPDLGSLNLADEGIGYVIGDAEADQGDQLQRVKLTYSEDGVDDLDETDEGPEWWQKEGDI
;
A
#
# COMPACT_ATOMS: atom_id res chain seq x y z
N MET A 1 -22.66 -16.96 -31.91
CA MET A 1 -23.15 -17.55 -30.65
C MET A 1 -23.19 -16.45 -29.62
N SER A 2 -24.38 -16.02 -29.22
CA SER A 2 -24.57 -15.08 -28.12
C SER A 2 -24.17 -15.79 -26.82
N LEU A 3 -23.21 -15.24 -26.09
CA LEU A 3 -22.84 -15.74 -24.76
C LEU A 3 -24.05 -15.60 -23.83
N PRO A 4 -24.30 -16.57 -22.92
CA PRO A 4 -25.39 -16.47 -21.96
C PRO A 4 -25.20 -15.24 -21.08
N SER A 5 -26.28 -14.47 -20.85
CA SER A 5 -26.29 -13.36 -19.91
C SER A 5 -25.95 -13.89 -18.51
N LEU A 6 -24.84 -13.43 -17.94
CA LEU A 6 -24.50 -13.72 -16.54
C LEU A 6 -25.66 -13.25 -15.64
N PRO A 7 -26.05 -14.03 -14.61
CA PRO A 7 -27.06 -13.60 -13.64
C PRO A 7 -26.63 -12.28 -12.98
N ASP A 8 -27.59 -11.47 -12.54
CA ASP A 8 -27.33 -10.19 -11.88
C ASP A 8 -26.66 -10.43 -10.51
N CYS A 9 -25.33 -10.57 -10.54
CA CYS A 9 -24.50 -10.93 -9.38
C CYS A 9 -24.64 -9.92 -8.23
N ARG A 10 -25.12 -8.69 -8.49
CA ARG A 10 -25.35 -7.68 -7.46
C ARG A 10 -26.55 -7.99 -6.57
N ALA A 11 -27.57 -8.68 -7.08
CA ALA A 11 -28.79 -8.99 -6.33
C ALA A 11 -28.56 -9.91 -5.12
N ILE A 12 -27.38 -10.56 -5.04
CA ILE A 12 -27.01 -11.52 -4.00
C ILE A 12 -26.16 -10.85 -2.88
N LEU A 13 -25.64 -9.65 -3.10
CA LEU A 13 -24.76 -8.95 -2.16
C LEU A 13 -25.55 -8.02 -1.24
N ASP A 14 -25.16 -7.93 0.04
CA ASP A 14 -25.75 -6.98 0.98
C ASP A 14 -25.28 -5.54 0.66
N GLN A 15 -26.14 -4.55 0.98
CA GLN A 15 -25.89 -3.15 0.63
C GLN A 15 -24.56 -2.62 1.19
N LYS A 16 -24.15 -3.06 2.38
CA LYS A 16 -22.85 -2.66 2.98
C LYS A 16 -21.65 -3.18 2.19
N THR A 17 -21.76 -4.34 1.54
CA THR A 17 -20.71 -4.86 0.66
C THR A 17 -20.71 -4.12 -0.68
N ILE A 18 -21.90 -3.81 -1.22
CA ILE A 18 -22.04 -3.03 -2.46
C ILE A 18 -21.42 -1.63 -2.31
N ASP A 19 -21.63 -0.96 -1.17
CA ASP A 19 -21.07 0.36 -0.92
C ASP A 19 -19.54 0.36 -0.79
N LYS A 20 -18.95 -0.78 -0.42
CA LYS A 20 -17.50 -0.98 -0.32
C LYS A 20 -16.85 -1.39 -1.64
N LEU A 21 -17.64 -1.75 -2.65
CA LEU A 21 -17.09 -2.11 -3.96
C LEU A 21 -16.44 -0.88 -4.59
N PRO A 22 -15.21 -1.03 -5.09
CA PRO A 22 -14.46 0.12 -5.54
C PRO A 22 -15.07 0.58 -6.88
N ARG A 23 -15.44 1.86 -6.98
CA ARG A 23 -16.06 2.45 -8.19
C ARG A 23 -15.01 3.07 -9.13
N GLY A 24 -15.34 3.18 -10.41
CA GLY A 24 -14.50 3.84 -11.42
C GLY A 24 -13.40 2.96 -12.06
N ARG A 25 -12.65 3.56 -12.98
CA ARG A 25 -11.61 2.88 -13.77
C ARG A 25 -10.43 2.46 -12.89
N ARG A 26 -9.85 1.30 -13.18
CA ARG A 26 -8.58 0.83 -12.59
C ARG A 26 -7.43 0.94 -13.57
N TRP A 27 -6.26 1.15 -13.01
CA TRP A 27 -4.96 1.15 -13.68
C TRP A 27 -4.28 -0.18 -13.40
N LEU A 28 -3.71 -0.77 -14.44
CA LEU A 28 -2.98 -2.02 -14.35
C LEU A 28 -1.52 -1.77 -14.72
N TYR A 29 -0.63 -1.94 -13.75
CA TYR A 29 0.81 -1.88 -13.95
C TYR A 29 1.31 -3.29 -14.22
N VAL A 30 2.09 -3.47 -15.29
CA VAL A 30 2.66 -4.75 -15.68
C VAL A 30 4.15 -4.58 -15.92
N VAL A 31 4.94 -5.46 -15.30
CA VAL A 31 6.38 -5.59 -15.55
C VAL A 31 6.61 -6.89 -16.31
N ILE A 32 7.23 -6.79 -17.48
CA ILE A 32 7.47 -7.92 -18.37
C ILE A 32 8.95 -7.99 -18.72
N ASP A 33 9.52 -9.19 -18.64
CA ASP A 33 10.83 -9.45 -19.21
C ASP A 33 10.74 -9.54 -20.74
N VAL A 34 11.51 -8.71 -21.44
CA VAL A 34 11.43 -8.61 -22.90
C VAL A 34 11.98 -9.87 -23.58
N ALA A 35 13.00 -10.51 -23.00
CA ALA A 35 13.66 -11.67 -23.59
C ALA A 35 12.76 -12.91 -23.58
N THR A 36 12.12 -13.19 -22.44
CA THR A 36 11.28 -14.38 -22.24
C THR A 36 9.78 -14.11 -22.42
N ARG A 37 9.37 -12.83 -22.50
CA ARG A 37 7.96 -12.40 -22.38
C ARG A 37 7.30 -12.81 -21.06
N TYR A 38 8.07 -13.22 -20.07
CA TYR A 38 7.54 -13.61 -18.77
C TYR A 38 7.10 -12.35 -18.00
N ILE A 39 5.82 -12.29 -17.62
CA ILE A 39 5.32 -11.22 -16.77
C ILE A 39 5.82 -11.44 -15.34
N VAL A 40 6.65 -10.53 -14.85
CA VAL A 40 7.37 -10.66 -13.58
C VAL A 40 6.65 -9.94 -12.43
N GLY A 41 5.83 -8.92 -12.74
CA GLY A 41 5.07 -8.17 -11.74
C GLY A 41 3.76 -7.61 -12.31
N LEU A 42 2.73 -7.53 -11.45
CA LEU A 42 1.41 -7.02 -11.79
C LEU A 42 0.75 -6.31 -10.60
N VAL A 43 0.30 -5.08 -10.77
CA VAL A 43 -0.40 -4.30 -9.73
C VAL A 43 -1.64 -3.64 -10.29
N VAL A 44 -2.77 -3.86 -9.63
CA VAL A 44 -4.01 -3.11 -9.85
C VAL A 44 -4.03 -1.90 -8.91
N ALA A 45 -4.32 -0.73 -9.46
CA ALA A 45 -4.36 0.53 -8.72
C ALA A 45 -5.60 1.36 -9.09
N SER A 46 -6.12 2.12 -8.12
CA SER A 46 -7.24 3.04 -8.33
C SER A 46 -6.83 4.32 -9.08
N SER A 47 -5.56 4.70 -9.03
CA SER A 47 -5.03 5.89 -9.68
C SER A 47 -3.63 5.64 -10.27
N GLN A 48 -3.25 6.47 -11.25
CA GLN A 48 -1.91 6.44 -11.82
C GLN A 48 -0.96 7.23 -10.91
N ASN A 49 -0.09 6.55 -10.18
CA ASN A 49 0.87 7.17 -9.26
C ASN A 49 2.19 6.40 -9.19
N SER A 50 3.23 7.08 -8.70
CA SER A 50 4.59 6.52 -8.58
C SER A 50 4.67 5.39 -7.57
N ALA A 51 3.89 5.42 -6.48
CA ALA A 51 3.87 4.35 -5.50
C ALA A 51 3.45 3.00 -6.13
N SER A 52 2.46 3.02 -7.01
CA SER A 52 1.99 1.83 -7.73
C SER A 52 3.03 1.33 -8.75
N ALA A 53 3.74 2.25 -9.41
CA ALA A 53 4.85 1.89 -10.30
C ALA A 53 6.01 1.24 -9.55
N ILE A 54 6.45 1.86 -8.44
CA ILE A 54 7.50 1.34 -7.55
C ILE A 54 7.09 -0.03 -7.01
N ARG A 55 5.83 -0.22 -6.62
CA ARG A 55 5.30 -1.50 -6.17
C ARG A 55 5.35 -2.58 -7.25
N ALA A 56 5.02 -2.25 -8.49
CA ALA A 56 5.11 -3.21 -9.59
C ALA A 56 6.56 -3.66 -9.83
N LEU A 57 7.52 -2.75 -9.70
CA LEU A 57 8.96 -3.04 -9.76
C LEU A 57 9.44 -3.86 -8.55
N GLU A 58 9.00 -3.51 -7.35
CA GLU A 58 9.28 -4.25 -6.10
C GLU A 58 8.81 -5.71 -6.21
N MET A 59 7.59 -5.89 -6.72
CA MET A 59 6.98 -7.20 -6.93
C MET A 59 7.77 -8.04 -7.93
N ALA A 60 8.32 -7.41 -8.97
CA ALA A 60 9.14 -8.11 -9.96
C ALA A 60 10.38 -8.75 -9.32
N THR A 61 10.94 -8.12 -8.29
CA THR A 61 12.21 -8.52 -7.66
C THR A 61 12.07 -9.45 -6.44
N ARG A 62 10.86 -9.88 -6.05
CA ARG A 62 10.65 -10.84 -4.96
C ARG A 62 10.09 -12.18 -5.42
N ASP A 63 10.27 -13.18 -4.55
CA ASP A 63 9.46 -14.38 -4.57
C ASP A 63 7.98 -14.02 -4.35
N LYS A 64 7.11 -14.63 -5.15
CA LYS A 64 5.66 -14.41 -5.19
C LYS A 64 4.89 -15.70 -4.96
N ALA A 65 5.49 -16.70 -4.33
CA ALA A 65 4.81 -17.93 -3.93
C ALA A 65 3.56 -17.65 -3.07
N ASP A 66 3.61 -16.63 -2.19
CA ASP A 66 2.47 -16.16 -1.40
C ASP A 66 1.32 -15.68 -2.28
N LEU A 67 1.61 -14.87 -3.30
CA LEU A 67 0.62 -14.33 -4.23
C LEU A 67 0.06 -15.41 -5.16
N ALA A 68 0.91 -16.32 -5.64
CA ALA A 68 0.50 -17.45 -6.46
C ALA A 68 -0.44 -18.37 -5.67
N ALA A 69 -0.09 -18.71 -4.43
CA ALA A 69 -0.93 -19.51 -3.54
C ALA A 69 -2.26 -18.81 -3.22
N ALA A 70 -2.26 -17.51 -2.96
CA ALA A 70 -3.48 -16.76 -2.71
C ALA A 70 -4.40 -16.65 -3.94
N ALA A 71 -3.82 -16.65 -5.15
CA ALA A 71 -4.56 -16.75 -6.40
C ALA A 71 -4.89 -18.20 -6.78
N GLU A 72 -4.64 -19.14 -5.87
CA GLU A 72 -4.80 -20.60 -6.01
C GLU A 72 -4.01 -21.21 -7.18
N ALA A 73 -3.07 -20.46 -7.77
CA ALA A 73 -2.32 -20.80 -8.98
C ALA A 73 -1.61 -22.16 -8.85
N GLN A 74 -1.60 -22.92 -9.94
CA GLN A 74 -0.97 -24.24 -9.98
C GLN A 74 0.52 -24.16 -10.32
N SER A 75 0.92 -23.11 -11.04
CA SER A 75 2.30 -22.86 -11.44
C SER A 75 3.00 -21.88 -10.50
N SER A 76 4.32 -21.95 -10.42
CA SER A 76 5.12 -20.98 -9.65
C SER A 76 5.22 -19.63 -10.37
N TRP A 77 5.08 -18.52 -9.64
CA TRP A 77 5.34 -17.19 -10.18
C TRP A 77 6.72 -16.67 -9.77
N LYS A 78 7.69 -16.76 -10.68
CA LYS A 78 9.09 -16.39 -10.39
C LYS A 78 9.28 -14.87 -10.40
N GLY A 79 10.17 -14.38 -9.54
CA GLY A 79 10.66 -13.00 -9.55
C GLY A 79 12.17 -12.96 -9.65
N PHE A 80 12.66 -11.91 -10.27
CA PHE A 80 14.09 -11.67 -10.45
C PHE A 80 14.34 -10.17 -10.62
N PRO A 81 15.49 -9.67 -10.13
CA PRO A 81 15.90 -8.30 -10.38
C PRO A 81 16.12 -8.01 -11.86
N PHE A 82 16.12 -6.72 -12.18
CA PHE A 82 16.30 -6.20 -13.52
C PHE A 82 17.56 -5.32 -13.56
N GLU A 83 18.28 -5.34 -14.69
CA GLU A 83 19.43 -4.46 -14.92
C GLU A 83 19.01 -3.16 -15.61
N SER A 84 17.91 -3.20 -16.36
CA SER A 84 17.33 -2.03 -17.01
C SER A 84 15.81 -2.10 -17.01
N VAL A 85 15.18 -0.93 -16.91
CA VAL A 85 13.74 -0.76 -17.00
C VAL A 85 13.45 0.30 -18.04
N ALA A 86 12.57 -0.05 -18.97
CA ALA A 86 12.00 0.89 -19.92
C ALA A 86 10.51 1.06 -19.66
N SER A 87 10.03 2.29 -19.65
CA SER A 87 8.61 2.61 -19.51
C SER A 87 8.17 3.60 -20.59
N ASP A 88 6.87 3.74 -20.80
CA ASP A 88 6.38 4.91 -21.50
C ASP A 88 6.62 6.20 -20.69
N THR A 89 6.29 7.33 -21.31
CA THR A 89 6.48 8.66 -20.75
C THR A 89 5.38 9.09 -19.79
N GLY A 90 4.60 8.15 -19.26
CA GLY A 90 3.56 8.42 -18.28
C GLY A 90 4.10 9.14 -17.04
N SER A 91 3.28 10.03 -16.47
CA SER A 91 3.68 10.89 -15.34
C SER A 91 4.18 10.10 -14.13
N ALA A 92 3.54 8.96 -13.81
CA ALA A 92 3.97 8.07 -12.73
C ALA A 92 5.37 7.48 -12.93
N PHE A 93 5.77 7.27 -14.18
CA PHE A 93 7.05 6.67 -14.55
C PHE A 93 8.18 7.70 -14.68
N ARG A 94 7.86 8.93 -15.05
CA ARG A 94 8.82 10.06 -15.07
C ARG A 94 9.10 10.68 -13.71
N ALA A 95 8.27 10.37 -12.72
CA ALA A 95 8.37 10.96 -11.39
C ALA A 95 9.70 10.58 -10.71
N GLY A 96 10.31 11.56 -10.03
CA GLY A 96 11.57 11.38 -9.30
C GLY A 96 11.62 10.16 -8.38
N PRO A 97 10.55 9.83 -7.61
CA PRO A 97 10.54 8.63 -6.78
C PRO A 97 10.73 7.32 -7.56
N THR A 98 10.11 7.18 -8.74
CA THR A 98 10.19 5.97 -9.57
C THR A 98 11.60 5.82 -10.16
N THR A 99 12.13 6.89 -10.75
CA THR A 99 13.51 6.91 -11.26
C THR A 99 14.51 6.56 -10.17
N ARG A 100 14.35 7.17 -8.98
CA ARG A 100 15.19 6.87 -7.81
C ARG A 100 15.13 5.39 -7.42
N ALA A 101 13.93 4.80 -7.37
CA ALA A 101 13.78 3.39 -6.99
C ALA A 101 14.60 2.47 -7.89
N VAL A 102 14.60 2.75 -9.20
CA VAL A 102 15.39 1.98 -10.18
C VAL A 102 16.89 2.22 -10.00
N THR A 103 17.30 3.48 -9.81
CA THR A 103 18.73 3.79 -9.58
C THR A 103 19.26 3.18 -8.29
N GLU A 104 18.47 3.18 -7.21
CA GLU A 104 18.84 2.56 -5.93
C GLU A 104 18.91 1.03 -6.01
N SER A 105 18.20 0.40 -6.96
CA SER A 105 18.38 -1.02 -7.29
C SER A 105 19.55 -1.28 -8.24
N HIS A 106 20.39 -0.27 -8.50
CA HIS A 106 21.53 -0.32 -9.44
C HIS A 106 21.13 -0.66 -10.89
N ALA A 107 19.89 -0.35 -11.26
CA ALA A 107 19.39 -0.55 -12.61
C ALA A 107 19.36 0.78 -13.39
N THR A 108 19.39 0.67 -14.71
CA THR A 108 19.26 1.84 -15.60
C THR A 108 17.81 2.06 -15.96
N TYR A 109 17.32 3.29 -15.78
CA TYR A 109 15.99 3.69 -16.25
C TYR A 109 16.11 4.35 -17.62
N SER A 110 15.52 3.74 -18.65
CA SER A 110 15.48 4.31 -19.98
C SER A 110 14.07 4.77 -20.33
N TYR A 111 13.97 5.96 -20.91
CA TYR A 111 12.81 6.30 -21.71
C TYR A 111 13.12 5.82 -23.13
N PRO A 112 12.18 5.15 -23.82
CA PRO A 112 12.37 4.78 -25.20
C PRO A 112 12.80 6.02 -25.96
N ASN A 113 14.01 5.98 -26.55
CA ASN A 113 14.43 7.02 -27.48
C ASN A 113 13.43 7.11 -28.63
N VAL A 114 13.40 8.23 -29.34
CA VAL A 114 12.73 8.30 -30.65
C VAL A 114 13.35 7.20 -31.53
N GLY A 115 12.65 6.06 -31.69
CA GLY A 115 13.19 4.91 -32.44
C GLY A 115 13.02 3.52 -31.80
N GLU A 116 12.54 3.38 -30.55
CA GLU A 116 12.23 2.06 -29.96
C GLU A 116 10.71 1.75 -29.81
N PRO A 117 9.88 1.81 -30.88
CA PRO A 117 8.47 1.42 -30.84
C PRO A 117 8.21 0.01 -30.31
N GLN A 118 9.21 -0.86 -30.37
CA GLN A 118 9.11 -2.28 -30.03
C GLN A 118 8.80 -2.50 -28.54
N LEU A 119 9.34 -1.66 -27.65
CA LEU A 119 9.10 -1.73 -26.21
C LEU A 119 7.65 -1.33 -25.88
N ARG A 120 7.18 -0.23 -26.47
CA ARG A 120 5.78 0.20 -26.38
C ARG A 120 4.83 -0.87 -26.96
N GLY A 121 5.16 -1.42 -28.12
CA GLY A 121 4.40 -2.48 -28.76
C GLY A 121 4.36 -3.80 -27.97
N THR A 122 5.31 -4.04 -27.07
CA THR A 122 5.29 -5.19 -26.17
C THR A 122 4.18 -5.03 -25.13
N ILE A 123 4.15 -3.91 -24.41
CA ILE A 123 3.14 -3.62 -23.39
C ILE A 123 1.73 -3.49 -24.01
N GLU A 124 1.60 -2.80 -25.15
CA GLU A 124 0.32 -2.69 -25.86
C GLU A 124 -0.23 -4.07 -26.28
N ARG A 125 0.65 -4.99 -26.69
CA ARG A 125 0.25 -6.37 -27.03
C ARG A 125 -0.17 -7.16 -25.79
N VAL A 126 0.49 -6.96 -24.64
CA VAL A 126 0.09 -7.58 -23.38
C VAL A 126 -1.30 -7.11 -22.97
N PHE A 127 -1.55 -5.80 -22.95
CA PHE A 127 -2.87 -5.27 -22.62
C PHE A 127 -3.95 -5.76 -23.58
N ARG A 128 -3.67 -5.77 -24.89
CA ARG A 128 -4.59 -6.37 -25.88
C ARG A 128 -4.87 -7.84 -25.58
N THR A 129 -3.86 -8.62 -25.19
CA THR A 129 -4.03 -10.02 -24.82
C THR A 129 -4.91 -10.18 -23.58
N PHE A 130 -4.70 -9.35 -22.55
CA PHE A 130 -5.53 -9.36 -21.34
C PHE A 130 -6.97 -8.99 -21.67
N THR A 131 -7.19 -7.96 -22.49
CA THR A 131 -8.53 -7.54 -22.92
C THR A 131 -9.25 -8.65 -23.69
N HIS A 132 -8.57 -9.39 -24.57
CA HIS A 132 -9.24 -10.44 -25.35
C HIS A 132 -9.39 -11.78 -24.63
N ARG A 133 -8.47 -12.13 -23.72
CA ARG A 133 -8.41 -13.48 -23.14
C ARG A 133 -8.77 -13.55 -21.66
N ALA A 134 -8.50 -12.51 -20.87
CA ALA A 134 -8.82 -12.49 -19.44
C ALA A 134 -10.16 -11.77 -19.19
N MET A 135 -10.36 -10.62 -19.83
CA MET A 135 -11.54 -9.77 -19.61
C MET A 135 -12.90 -10.43 -19.89
N PRO A 136 -13.06 -11.41 -20.80
CA PRO A 136 -14.34 -12.11 -20.98
C PRO A 136 -14.82 -12.87 -19.75
N TYR A 137 -13.93 -13.18 -18.80
CA TYR A 137 -14.24 -13.91 -17.58
C TYR A 137 -14.42 -12.99 -16.35
N ILE A 138 -14.33 -11.66 -16.54
CA ILE A 138 -14.42 -10.67 -15.46
C ILE A 138 -15.79 -9.98 -15.52
N PRO A 139 -16.65 -10.10 -14.49
CA PRO A 139 -17.92 -9.37 -14.41
C PRO A 139 -17.70 -7.86 -14.27
N GLY A 140 -18.56 -7.04 -14.90
CA GLY A 140 -18.48 -5.56 -14.84
C GLY A 140 -17.59 -4.89 -15.91
N ARG A 141 -17.52 -5.45 -17.13
CA ARG A 141 -16.66 -4.91 -18.20
C ARG A 141 -17.18 -3.60 -18.81
N THR A 142 -16.25 -2.68 -19.08
CA THR A 142 -16.44 -1.62 -20.09
C THR A 142 -15.94 -2.16 -21.43
N PHE A 143 -16.79 -2.17 -22.46
CA PHE A 143 -16.41 -2.61 -23.79
C PHE A 143 -15.47 -1.59 -24.45
N SER A 144 -14.47 -2.08 -25.19
CA SER A 144 -13.48 -1.27 -25.92
C SER A 144 -14.08 -0.38 -27.01
N ASN A 145 -15.34 -0.60 -27.39
CA ASN A 145 -16.02 0.09 -28.47
C ASN A 145 -17.30 0.79 -27.96
N PRO A 146 -17.45 2.12 -28.15
CA PRO A 146 -18.67 2.84 -27.81
C PRO A 146 -19.95 2.26 -28.44
N LYS A 147 -19.85 1.58 -29.60
CA LYS A 147 -20.98 0.88 -30.24
C LYS A 147 -21.34 -0.47 -29.60
N GLU A 148 -20.40 -1.15 -28.96
CA GLU A 148 -20.67 -2.39 -28.20
C GLU A 148 -21.15 -2.10 -26.77
N ARG A 149 -20.99 -0.85 -26.32
CA ARG A 149 -21.31 -0.40 -24.97
C ARG A 149 -22.82 -0.40 -24.68
N GLY A 150 -23.65 -0.13 -25.70
CA GLY A 150 -25.13 -0.12 -25.57
C GLY A 150 -25.62 0.50 -24.26
N ASP A 151 -26.70 -0.07 -23.70
CA ASP A 151 -27.25 0.22 -22.36
C ASP A 151 -26.64 -0.66 -21.26
N TYR A 152 -25.44 -1.23 -21.43
CA TYR A 152 -24.89 -2.18 -20.46
C TYR A 152 -24.40 -1.44 -19.20
N PRO A 153 -25.03 -1.64 -18.02
CA PRO A 153 -24.69 -0.87 -16.85
C PRO A 153 -23.42 -1.47 -16.23
N THR A 154 -22.29 -0.99 -16.70
CA THR A 154 -20.96 -1.44 -16.26
C THR A 154 -20.77 -1.20 -14.76
N GLU A 155 -21.37 -0.12 -14.25
CA GLU A 155 -21.33 0.22 -12.84
C GLU A 155 -22.23 -0.70 -11.99
N GLU A 156 -23.31 -1.27 -12.56
CA GLU A 156 -24.27 -2.15 -11.87
C GLU A 156 -23.87 -3.64 -11.90
N THR A 157 -22.88 -4.03 -12.72
CA THR A 157 -22.35 -5.41 -12.78
C THR A 157 -20.96 -5.61 -12.14
N ALA A 158 -20.28 -4.52 -11.75
CA ALA A 158 -19.00 -4.59 -11.04
C ALA A 158 -19.17 -5.13 -9.61
N VAL A 159 -18.87 -6.41 -9.40
CA VAL A 159 -18.97 -7.12 -8.10
C VAL A 159 -17.62 -7.46 -7.47
N LEU A 160 -16.51 -7.03 -8.09
CA LEU A 160 -15.16 -7.40 -7.66
C LEU A 160 -14.46 -6.27 -6.91
N THR A 161 -13.77 -6.62 -5.84
CA THR A 161 -12.78 -5.75 -5.19
C THR A 161 -11.50 -5.67 -6.03
N ASP A 162 -10.66 -4.67 -5.77
CA ASP A 162 -9.36 -4.54 -6.45
C ASP A 162 -8.46 -5.76 -6.20
N ASP A 163 -8.54 -6.33 -5.00
CA ASP A 163 -7.82 -7.55 -4.62
C ASP A 163 -8.31 -8.76 -5.42
N GLN A 164 -9.61 -8.96 -5.50
CA GLN A 164 -10.20 -10.06 -6.28
C GLN A 164 -9.84 -9.92 -7.76
N LEU A 165 -9.94 -8.71 -8.31
CA LEU A 165 -9.55 -8.43 -9.69
C LEU A 165 -8.07 -8.79 -9.93
N ALA A 166 -7.20 -8.43 -9.01
CA ALA A 166 -5.78 -8.74 -9.13
C ALA A 166 -5.47 -10.22 -8.93
N LEU A 167 -6.14 -10.94 -8.03
CA LEU A 167 -6.01 -12.40 -7.90
C LEU A 167 -6.42 -13.13 -9.20
N ILE A 168 -7.50 -12.69 -9.85
CA ILE A 168 -7.92 -13.21 -11.15
C ILE A 168 -6.83 -12.97 -12.21
N PHE A 169 -6.25 -11.77 -12.25
CA PHE A 169 -5.15 -11.48 -13.16
C PHE A 169 -3.91 -12.31 -12.87
N ILE A 170 -3.55 -12.52 -11.60
CA ILE A 170 -2.41 -13.35 -11.20
C ILE A 170 -2.64 -14.79 -11.66
N ARG A 171 -3.80 -15.38 -11.38
CA ARG A 171 -4.15 -16.73 -11.81
C ARG A 171 -4.06 -16.88 -13.33
N TYR A 172 -4.64 -15.92 -14.07
CA TYR A 172 -4.56 -15.91 -15.53
C TYR A 172 -3.10 -15.79 -16.02
N VAL A 173 -2.31 -14.89 -15.44
CA VAL A 173 -0.91 -14.70 -15.85
C VAL A 173 -0.10 -15.97 -15.63
N VAL A 174 -0.20 -16.54 -14.44
CA VAL A 174 0.64 -17.65 -13.97
C VAL A 174 0.28 -18.94 -14.68
N ASP A 175 -1.01 -19.28 -14.75
CA ASP A 175 -1.42 -20.59 -15.27
C ASP A 175 -1.75 -20.58 -16.76
N VAL A 176 -2.22 -19.46 -17.30
CA VAL A 176 -2.64 -19.37 -18.71
C VAL A 176 -1.57 -18.69 -19.54
N TYR A 177 -1.22 -17.43 -19.25
CA TYR A 177 -0.33 -16.64 -20.10
C TYR A 177 1.08 -17.23 -20.17
N HIS A 178 1.71 -17.53 -19.02
CA HIS A 178 3.07 -18.09 -18.98
C HIS A 178 3.19 -19.47 -19.63
N ASN A 179 2.09 -20.22 -19.71
CA ASN A 179 2.03 -21.56 -20.29
C ASN A 179 1.43 -21.59 -21.70
N THR A 180 1.09 -20.44 -22.29
CA THR A 180 0.58 -20.37 -23.67
C THR A 180 1.71 -20.05 -24.65
N GLN A 181 1.72 -20.75 -25.78
CA GLN A 181 2.69 -20.51 -26.86
C GLN A 181 2.67 -19.05 -27.31
N HIS A 182 3.86 -18.45 -27.44
CA HIS A 182 4.02 -17.06 -27.83
C HIS A 182 4.72 -16.95 -29.19
N LEU A 183 4.09 -16.24 -30.15
CA LEU A 183 4.65 -16.09 -31.51
C LEU A 183 6.01 -15.39 -31.51
N GLY A 184 6.20 -14.41 -30.63
CA GLY A 184 7.49 -13.72 -30.45
C GLY A 184 8.58 -14.56 -29.77
N LEU A 185 8.27 -15.81 -29.40
CA LEU A 185 9.21 -16.80 -28.86
C LEU A 185 9.23 -18.07 -29.73
N PHE A 186 8.92 -17.95 -31.02
CA PHE A 186 8.88 -19.10 -31.95
C PHE A 186 7.95 -20.24 -31.46
N LYS A 187 6.83 -19.88 -30.83
CA LYS A 187 5.83 -20.80 -30.21
C LYS A 187 6.31 -21.50 -28.93
N GLU A 188 7.46 -21.13 -28.38
CA GLU A 188 7.81 -21.45 -26.99
C GLU A 188 6.87 -20.69 -26.03
N THR A 189 6.63 -21.25 -24.84
CA THR A 189 5.87 -20.57 -23.78
C THR A 189 6.80 -19.64 -22.98
N PRO A 190 6.31 -18.53 -22.41
CA PRO A 190 7.14 -17.67 -21.57
C PRO A 190 7.81 -18.41 -20.40
N ALA A 191 7.13 -19.39 -19.78
CA ALA A 191 7.71 -20.20 -18.72
C ALA A 191 8.89 -21.05 -19.21
N ALA A 192 8.73 -21.73 -20.36
CA ALA A 192 9.79 -22.54 -20.95
C ALA A 192 10.98 -21.66 -21.41
N ALA A 193 10.71 -20.50 -21.98
CA ALA A 193 11.74 -19.55 -22.38
C ALA A 193 12.55 -19.05 -21.17
N LEU A 194 11.88 -18.78 -20.04
CA LEU A 194 12.55 -18.39 -18.79
C LEU A 194 13.40 -19.53 -18.23
N GLU A 195 12.91 -20.77 -18.24
CA GLU A 195 13.68 -21.93 -17.79
C GLU A 195 14.91 -22.16 -18.68
N ARG A 196 14.73 -22.15 -19.99
CA ARG A 196 15.81 -22.30 -20.96
C ARG A 196 16.86 -21.20 -20.80
N LEU A 197 16.44 -19.93 -20.80
CA LEU A 197 17.38 -18.81 -20.66
C LEU A 197 18.05 -18.83 -19.28
N GLY A 198 17.30 -19.02 -18.20
CA GLY A 198 17.85 -19.13 -16.84
C GLY A 198 18.85 -20.29 -16.68
N GLY A 199 18.67 -21.40 -17.40
CA GLY A 199 19.64 -22.49 -17.45
C GLY A 199 20.90 -22.19 -18.28
N THR A 200 20.79 -21.34 -19.31
CA THR A 200 21.91 -20.99 -20.20
C THR A 200 22.75 -19.80 -19.72
N VAL A 201 22.12 -18.74 -19.22
CA VAL A 201 22.78 -17.49 -18.80
C VAL A 201 22.78 -17.29 -17.28
N GLY A 202 22.02 -18.10 -16.54
CA GLY A 202 21.82 -17.93 -15.10
C GLY A 202 20.65 -17.00 -14.77
N MET A 203 20.17 -17.08 -13.53
CA MET A 203 19.22 -16.11 -12.99
C MET A 203 19.98 -14.95 -12.33
N PRO A 204 19.50 -13.70 -12.44
CA PRO A 204 20.09 -12.58 -11.73
C PRO A 204 20.10 -12.83 -10.21
N PRO A 205 21.17 -12.42 -9.49
CA PRO A 205 21.21 -12.55 -8.04
C PRO A 205 20.14 -11.67 -7.40
N GLN A 206 19.60 -12.12 -6.26
CA GLN A 206 18.61 -11.36 -5.50
C GLN A 206 19.19 -10.04 -5.00
N LEU A 207 18.35 -9.00 -4.91
CA LEU A 207 18.77 -7.72 -4.35
C LEU A 207 19.04 -7.88 -2.84
N PRO A 208 20.16 -7.32 -2.32
CA PRO A 208 20.38 -7.25 -0.89
C PRO A 208 19.21 -6.55 -0.17
N ARG A 209 18.83 -7.02 1.03
CA ARG A 209 17.69 -6.46 1.78
C ARG A 209 17.79 -4.95 1.97
N SER A 210 18.98 -4.45 2.28
CA SER A 210 19.26 -3.02 2.47
C SER A 210 19.04 -2.21 1.19
N MET A 211 19.45 -2.73 0.04
CA MET A 211 19.24 -2.13 -1.27
C MET A 211 17.76 -2.16 -1.64
N ARG A 212 17.10 -3.30 -1.47
CA ARG A 212 15.66 -3.48 -1.69
C ARG A 212 14.85 -2.47 -0.88
N ARG A 213 15.13 -2.32 0.42
CA ARG A 213 14.47 -1.36 1.31
C ARG A 213 14.67 0.07 0.83
N ARG A 214 15.89 0.47 0.47
CA ARG A 214 16.18 1.82 -0.04
C ARG A 214 15.51 2.11 -1.39
N ALA A 215 15.41 1.11 -2.26
CA ALA A 215 14.80 1.23 -3.58
C ALA A 215 13.28 1.31 -3.50
N PHE A 216 12.64 0.37 -2.81
CA PHE A 216 11.20 0.15 -2.89
C PHE A 216 10.43 0.43 -1.60
N GLY A 217 11.13 0.70 -0.49
CA GLY A 217 10.50 1.00 0.78
C GLY A 217 9.71 2.30 0.77
N ILE A 218 8.81 2.44 1.74
CA ILE A 218 8.03 3.67 1.94
C ILE A 218 8.98 4.75 2.46
N CYS A 219 9.12 5.81 1.67
CA CYS A 219 9.94 6.96 2.03
C CYS A 219 9.23 7.78 3.11
N LEU A 220 9.88 7.96 4.25
CA LEU A 220 9.39 8.77 5.36
C LEU A 220 10.43 9.82 5.75
N GLU A 221 9.96 10.94 6.28
CA GLU A 221 10.79 11.92 6.96
C GLU A 221 10.38 11.95 8.44
N ARG A 222 11.37 11.81 9.33
CA ARG A 222 11.15 11.76 10.78
C ARG A 222 12.20 12.57 11.52
N GLN A 223 11.77 13.18 12.61
CA GLN A 223 12.65 13.83 13.56
C GLN A 223 13.24 12.78 14.51
N VAL A 224 14.54 12.85 14.79
CA VAL A 224 15.16 11.97 15.76
C VAL A 224 14.89 12.46 17.19
N THR A 225 14.31 11.58 18.01
CA THR A 225 13.96 11.85 19.41
C THR A 225 14.87 11.10 20.40
N ALA A 226 14.70 11.31 21.70
CA ALA A 226 15.43 10.55 22.72
C ALA A 226 15.17 9.03 22.63
N LYS A 227 13.97 8.61 22.20
CA LYS A 227 13.62 7.21 21.95
C LYS A 227 14.10 6.70 20.58
N GLY A 228 14.76 7.56 19.79
CA GLY A 228 15.11 7.29 18.39
C GLY A 228 14.02 7.75 17.44
N ILE A 229 13.65 6.91 16.48
CA ILE A 229 12.57 7.14 15.52
C ILE A 229 11.42 6.19 15.86
N THR A 230 10.19 6.68 15.82
CA THR A 230 9.00 5.84 16.00
C THR A 230 8.14 5.86 14.74
N ILE A 231 7.67 4.68 14.33
CA ILE A 231 6.76 4.49 13.20
C ILE A 231 5.66 3.55 13.66
N LEU A 232 4.40 3.98 13.62
CA LEU A 232 3.23 3.18 14.06
C LEU A 232 3.44 2.52 15.45
N GLY A 233 3.90 3.31 16.42
CA GLY A 233 4.16 2.84 17.79
C GLY A 233 5.44 2.01 17.97
N VAL A 234 6.10 1.60 16.89
CA VAL A 234 7.33 0.80 16.90
C VAL A 234 8.55 1.71 16.94
N ALA A 235 9.44 1.51 17.92
CA ALA A 235 10.65 2.32 18.10
C ALA A 235 11.86 1.69 17.40
N TYR A 236 12.73 2.55 16.86
CA TYR A 236 14.00 2.22 16.22
C TYR A 236 15.06 3.13 16.80
N ASN A 237 16.08 2.57 17.44
CA ASN A 237 17.11 3.35 18.11
C ASN A 237 18.51 2.80 17.85
N SER A 238 19.48 3.69 17.69
CA SER A 238 20.88 3.33 17.53
C SER A 238 21.79 4.41 18.10
N ARG A 239 23.06 4.08 18.30
CA ARG A 239 24.06 5.05 18.78
C ARG A 239 24.23 6.19 17.78
N GLU A 240 24.13 5.89 16.49
CA GLU A 240 24.26 6.81 15.36
C GLU A 240 23.11 7.82 15.35
N LEU A 241 21.87 7.39 15.57
CA LEU A 241 20.73 8.31 15.74
C LEU A 241 20.92 9.22 16.95
N GLN A 242 21.38 8.69 18.07
CA GLN A 242 21.61 9.52 19.27
C GLN A 242 22.75 10.52 19.08
N ARG A 243 23.79 10.19 18.30
CA ARG A 243 24.81 11.16 17.88
C ARG A 243 24.22 12.25 17.00
N LEU A 244 23.35 11.89 16.05
CA LEU A 244 22.68 12.84 15.17
C LEU A 244 21.79 13.80 15.96
N ARG A 245 21.05 13.29 16.95
CA ARG A 245 20.17 14.08 17.83
C ARG A 245 20.91 15.17 18.61
N ARG A 246 22.16 14.92 18.99
CA ARG A 246 22.98 15.87 19.76
C ARG A 246 23.47 17.06 18.92
N ARG A 247 23.28 17.05 17.59
CA ARG A 247 23.62 18.18 16.73
C ARG A 247 22.67 19.36 17.03
N PRO A 248 23.14 20.61 16.94
CA PRO A 248 22.39 21.80 17.36
C PRO A 248 21.10 22.05 16.56
N LYS A 249 20.97 21.46 15.37
CA LYS A 249 19.72 21.47 14.61
C LYS A 249 18.97 20.18 14.88
N ASN A 250 17.72 20.32 15.32
CA ASN A 250 16.76 19.25 15.40
C ASN A 250 16.69 18.49 14.05
N THR A 251 17.32 17.32 13.97
CA THR A 251 17.64 16.72 12.68
C THR A 251 16.48 15.86 12.22
N LYS A 252 15.78 16.34 11.18
CA LYS A 252 14.91 15.49 10.37
C LYS A 252 15.77 14.63 9.45
N VAL A 253 15.46 13.35 9.40
CA VAL A 253 16.12 12.37 8.54
C VAL A 253 15.13 11.73 7.61
N ARG A 254 15.61 11.44 6.40
CA ARG A 254 14.89 10.62 5.43
C ARG A 254 15.20 9.15 5.70
N LEU A 255 14.17 8.32 5.68
CA LEU A 255 14.28 6.89 5.91
C LEU A 255 13.36 6.09 5.00
N TYR A 256 13.63 4.80 4.90
CA TYR A 256 12.86 3.84 4.13
C TYR A 256 12.45 2.67 5.03
N LEU A 257 11.15 2.37 5.04
CA LEU A 257 10.54 1.22 5.70
C LEU A 257 10.15 0.18 4.64
N ASP A 258 10.53 -1.08 4.81
CA ASP A 258 10.03 -2.17 3.95
C ASP A 258 8.60 -2.54 4.39
N PRO A 259 7.58 -2.44 3.52
CA PRO A 259 6.22 -2.87 3.85
C PRO A 259 6.12 -4.35 4.23
N ASN A 260 7.07 -5.18 3.82
CA ASN A 260 7.09 -6.62 4.11
C ASN A 260 7.92 -6.96 5.36
N ASP A 261 8.62 -5.99 5.95
CA ASP A 261 9.49 -6.22 7.10
C ASP A 261 9.65 -4.94 7.94
N MET A 262 8.91 -4.88 9.05
CA MET A 262 9.01 -3.81 10.05
C MET A 262 10.18 -3.98 11.02
N GLY A 263 10.98 -5.04 10.92
CA GLY A 263 12.10 -5.29 11.84
C GLY A 263 13.25 -4.30 11.70
N MET A 264 13.33 -3.59 10.57
CA MET A 264 14.49 -2.72 10.30
C MET A 264 14.16 -1.61 9.31
N ILE A 265 14.76 -0.43 9.55
CA ILE A 265 14.66 0.75 8.67
C ILE A 265 16.02 1.13 8.11
N SER A 266 16.04 1.75 6.92
CA SER A 266 17.25 2.34 6.34
C SER A 266 17.17 3.86 6.48
N VAL A 267 18.08 4.47 7.22
CA VAL A 267 18.09 5.91 7.51
C VAL A 267 19.27 6.58 6.84
N TYR A 268 19.03 7.71 6.16
CA TYR A 268 20.08 8.55 5.60
C TYR A 268 20.42 9.70 6.55
N THR A 269 21.67 9.75 7.01
CA THR A 269 22.15 10.76 7.99
C THR A 269 22.73 12.02 7.35
N GLY A 270 22.61 12.16 6.03
CA GLY A 270 23.18 13.25 5.24
C GLY A 270 24.53 12.90 4.61
N ALA A 271 25.23 11.88 5.13
CA ALA A 271 26.49 11.40 4.61
C ALA A 271 26.43 9.92 4.20
N GLU A 272 25.82 9.08 5.05
CA GLU A 272 25.80 7.64 4.86
C GLU A 272 24.44 7.03 5.19
N TRP A 273 24.25 5.80 4.73
CA TRP A 273 23.09 4.98 5.05
C TRP A 273 23.38 4.12 6.27
N HIS A 274 22.47 4.13 7.24
CA HIS A 274 22.50 3.21 8.37
C HIS A 274 21.28 2.32 8.36
N GLU A 275 21.50 1.05 8.66
CA GLU A 275 20.43 0.10 8.94
C GLU A 275 20.20 0.06 10.44
N ILE A 276 18.94 0.30 10.84
CA ILE A 276 18.57 0.44 12.23
C ILE A 276 17.48 -0.57 12.54
N GLU A 277 17.81 -1.48 13.43
CA GLU A 277 16.90 -2.49 13.92
C GLU A 277 15.83 -1.88 14.82
N CYS A 278 14.66 -2.52 14.82
CA CYS A 278 13.62 -2.23 15.78
C CYS A 278 14.12 -2.52 17.21
N SER A 279 13.73 -1.68 18.16
CA SER A 279 14.04 -1.86 19.58
C SER A 279 13.15 -2.91 20.26
N VAL A 280 12.37 -3.68 19.50
CA VAL A 280 11.45 -4.69 20.02
C VAL A 280 11.76 -6.01 19.35
N GLU A 281 12.03 -7.04 20.15
CA GLU A 281 12.22 -8.41 19.68
C GLU A 281 11.06 -8.92 18.79
N ASN A 282 11.39 -9.86 17.88
CA ASN A 282 10.44 -10.58 17.02
C ASN A 282 9.65 -9.73 16.00
N PHE A 283 10.15 -8.53 15.65
CA PHE A 283 9.55 -7.70 14.59
C PHE A 283 10.05 -8.00 13.15
N HIS A 284 11.14 -8.77 13.00
CA HIS A 284 11.63 -9.18 11.67
C HIS A 284 10.59 -10.03 10.93
N GLY A 285 10.28 -9.61 9.70
CA GLY A 285 9.29 -10.27 8.85
C GLY A 285 7.83 -10.04 9.27
N VAL A 286 7.57 -9.15 10.23
CA VAL A 286 6.22 -8.62 10.45
C VAL A 286 5.90 -7.65 9.33
N LYS A 287 4.86 -7.95 8.55
CA LYS A 287 4.43 -7.08 7.46
C LYS A 287 3.64 -5.89 8.02
N LEU A 288 3.70 -4.77 7.30
CA LEU A 288 3.03 -3.53 7.69
C LEU A 288 1.51 -3.68 7.76
N ASP A 289 0.91 -4.43 6.84
CA ASP A 289 -0.53 -4.72 6.82
C ASP A 289 -0.96 -5.61 7.99
N GLU A 290 -0.20 -6.65 8.30
CA GLU A 290 -0.37 -7.47 9.50
C GLU A 290 -0.35 -6.56 10.75
N TRP A 291 0.64 -5.66 10.85
CA TRP A 291 0.76 -4.75 11.98
C TRP A 291 -0.40 -3.74 12.08
N ILE A 292 -0.89 -3.22 10.96
CA ILE A 292 -2.07 -2.35 10.94
C ILE A 292 -3.31 -3.13 11.40
N ALA A 293 -3.45 -4.39 10.97
CA ALA A 293 -4.55 -5.26 11.41
C ALA A 293 -4.48 -5.55 12.92
N VAL A 294 -3.29 -5.85 13.45
CA VAL A 294 -3.06 -5.95 14.91
C VAL A 294 -3.54 -4.68 15.60
N GLY A 295 -3.07 -3.51 15.15
CA GLY A 295 -3.41 -2.23 15.74
C GLY A 295 -4.91 -1.97 15.80
N ARG A 296 -5.64 -2.30 14.73
CA ARG A 296 -7.11 -2.18 14.68
C ARG A 296 -7.83 -3.08 15.68
N ILE A 297 -7.28 -4.26 15.97
CA ILE A 297 -7.85 -5.22 16.93
C ILE A 297 -7.50 -4.83 18.37
N LEU A 298 -6.24 -4.42 18.61
CA LEU A 298 -5.75 -4.11 19.95
C LEU A 298 -6.20 -2.73 20.42
N ARG A 299 -6.34 -1.73 19.53
CA ARG A 299 -6.66 -0.36 19.93
C ARG A 299 -7.95 -0.24 20.76
N PRO A 300 -9.08 -0.88 20.38
CA PRO A 300 -10.29 -0.86 21.22
C PRO A 300 -10.10 -1.59 22.56
N ARG A 301 -9.35 -2.70 22.56
CA ARG A 301 -9.16 -3.55 23.75
C ARG A 301 -8.28 -2.90 24.82
N TYR A 302 -7.36 -2.03 24.40
CA TYR A 302 -6.37 -1.39 25.25
C TYR A 302 -6.47 0.13 25.19
N ALA A 303 -7.69 0.66 25.05
CA ALA A 303 -7.93 2.08 24.79
C ALA A 303 -7.31 3.03 25.82
N GLY A 304 -7.11 2.56 27.06
CA GLY A 304 -6.50 3.30 28.18
C GLY A 304 -5.03 2.99 28.48
N GLN A 305 -4.38 2.07 27.74
CA GLN A 305 -2.96 1.77 27.97
C GLN A 305 -2.07 2.58 27.02
N ALA A 306 -1.06 3.25 27.58
CA ALA A 306 -0.08 4.02 26.81
C ALA A 306 1.01 3.14 26.15
N ALA A 307 1.17 1.90 26.62
CA ALA A 307 2.17 0.97 26.11
C ALA A 307 1.63 -0.46 26.02
N LEU A 308 1.91 -1.14 24.90
CA LEU A 308 1.62 -2.54 24.69
C LEU A 308 2.89 -3.38 24.84
N ALA A 309 2.78 -4.48 25.60
CA ALA A 309 3.85 -5.45 25.74
C ALA A 309 4.06 -6.22 24.43
N ALA A 310 5.33 -6.37 24.03
CA ALA A 310 5.73 -7.10 22.83
C ALA A 310 5.21 -8.55 22.79
N GLY A 311 5.12 -9.23 23.94
CA GLY A 311 4.58 -10.59 24.05
C GLY A 311 3.13 -10.70 23.58
N THR A 312 2.24 -9.82 24.08
CA THR A 312 0.82 -9.78 23.68
C THR A 312 0.66 -9.52 22.18
N ILE A 313 1.53 -8.70 21.61
CA ILE A 313 1.56 -8.41 20.17
C ILE A 313 2.00 -9.64 19.37
N SER A 314 3.06 -10.32 19.81
CA SER A 314 3.58 -11.51 19.14
C SER A 314 2.52 -12.62 19.10
N ASP A 315 1.85 -12.85 20.23
CA ASP A 315 0.74 -13.80 20.34
C ASP A 315 -0.42 -13.45 19.39
N ALA A 316 -0.77 -12.16 19.30
CA ALA A 316 -1.81 -11.68 18.40
C ALA A 316 -1.43 -11.89 16.92
N ILE A 317 -0.18 -11.59 16.53
CA ILE A 317 0.32 -11.81 15.17
C ILE A 317 0.31 -13.32 14.84
N GLN A 318 0.78 -14.17 15.74
CA GLN A 318 0.80 -15.62 15.53
C GLN A 318 -0.61 -16.21 15.46
N ALA A 319 -1.53 -15.74 16.31
CA ALA A 319 -2.94 -16.10 16.23
C ALA A 319 -3.60 -15.66 14.92
N MET A 320 -3.22 -14.50 14.37
CA MET A 320 -3.70 -14.07 13.06
C MET A 320 -3.11 -14.93 11.94
N ARG A 321 -1.79 -15.17 11.93
CA ARG A 321 -1.13 -16.01 10.92
C ARG A 321 -1.70 -17.43 10.86
N SER A 322 -2.02 -18.02 12.00
CA SER A 322 -2.63 -19.36 12.07
C SER A 322 -4.09 -19.40 11.60
N ARG A 323 -4.84 -18.29 11.75
CA ARG A 323 -6.23 -18.16 11.25
C ARG A 323 -6.31 -17.66 9.79
N ALA A 324 -5.25 -17.02 9.30
CA ALA A 324 -5.19 -16.31 8.04
C ALA A 324 -5.18 -17.19 6.78
N THR A 325 -4.83 -18.47 6.89
CA THR A 325 -4.69 -19.37 5.73
C THR A 325 -6.01 -19.59 4.97
N GLU A 326 -7.16 -19.36 5.62
CA GLU A 326 -8.50 -19.52 5.02
C GLU A 326 -9.18 -18.16 4.75
N ALA A 327 -9.07 -17.19 5.67
CA ALA A 327 -9.76 -15.90 5.56
C ALA A 327 -9.08 -14.90 4.61
N MET A 328 -7.77 -15.00 4.40
CA MET A 328 -7.06 -14.10 3.48
C MET A 328 -7.38 -14.39 2.02
N ARG A 329 -7.94 -15.54 1.60
CA ARG A 329 -8.21 -15.81 0.17
C ARG A 329 -9.19 -14.83 -0.51
N ILE A 330 -10.00 -14.08 0.24
CA ILE A 330 -11.15 -13.36 -0.33
C ILE A 330 -11.09 -11.82 -0.13
N ILE A 331 -10.39 -11.29 0.88
CA ILE A 331 -10.33 -9.84 1.16
C ILE A 331 -8.94 -9.45 1.71
N GLY A 332 -8.24 -8.51 1.08
CA GLY A 332 -7.05 -7.86 1.65
C GLY A 332 -5.68 -8.45 1.30
N VAL A 333 -5.57 -9.36 0.33
CA VAL A 333 -4.31 -10.07 -0.02
C VAL A 333 -3.25 -9.16 -0.62
N LEU A 334 -3.67 -8.15 -1.37
CA LEU A 334 -2.73 -7.31 -2.11
C LEU A 334 -2.64 -5.98 -1.38
N PRO A 335 -1.74 -5.84 -0.38
CA PRO A 335 -1.67 -4.64 0.44
C PRO A 335 -1.59 -3.44 -0.48
N GLN A 336 -2.63 -2.61 -0.57
CA GLN A 336 -2.46 -1.25 -1.06
C GLN A 336 -1.34 -0.69 -0.19
N GLN A 337 -0.12 -0.66 -0.73
CA GLN A 337 1.05 -0.37 0.09
C GLN A 337 0.80 1.01 0.68
N ALA A 338 0.75 1.05 2.01
CA ALA A 338 0.48 2.26 2.73
C ALA A 338 1.44 3.34 2.23
N THR A 339 0.90 4.46 1.76
CA THR A 339 1.71 5.60 1.40
C THR A 339 2.28 6.25 2.67
N ALA A 340 3.22 7.17 2.51
CA ALA A 340 3.68 7.99 3.63
C ALA A 340 2.53 8.76 4.30
N GLU A 341 1.49 9.12 3.54
CA GLU A 341 0.28 9.76 4.05
C GLU A 341 -0.61 8.79 4.81
N ASP A 342 -0.77 7.56 4.32
CA ASP A 342 -1.51 6.52 5.02
C ASP A 342 -0.83 6.19 6.35
N ILE A 343 0.51 6.09 6.40
CA ILE A 343 1.24 5.90 7.66
C ILE A 343 0.95 7.04 8.63
N LYS A 344 1.02 8.30 8.18
CA LYS A 344 0.71 9.47 9.05
C LYS A 344 -0.74 9.44 9.55
N ARG A 345 -1.69 9.04 8.71
CA ARG A 345 -3.11 8.91 9.08
C ARG A 345 -3.29 7.81 10.12
N LEU A 346 -2.73 6.63 9.87
CA LEU A 346 -2.80 5.47 10.76
C LEU A 346 -2.10 5.73 12.10
N GLU A 347 -1.00 6.50 12.11
CA GLU A 347 -0.34 6.93 13.35
C GLU A 347 -1.29 7.77 14.22
N LYS A 348 -2.10 8.65 13.62
CA LYS A 348 -3.09 9.46 14.35
C LYS A 348 -4.30 8.65 14.81
N GLU A 349 -4.78 7.72 13.98
CA GLU A 349 -5.99 6.94 14.24
C GLU A 349 -5.75 5.80 15.25
N LEU A 350 -4.66 5.05 15.07
CA LEU A 350 -4.42 3.79 15.77
C LEU A 350 -3.36 3.90 16.87
N TYR A 351 -2.40 4.81 16.72
CA TYR A 351 -1.19 4.81 17.55
C TYR A 351 -0.92 6.14 18.27
N LEU A 352 -1.86 7.08 18.27
CA LEU A 352 -1.71 8.33 19.01
C LEU A 352 -1.65 8.03 20.52
N GLY A 353 -0.46 8.24 21.11
CA GLY A 353 -0.20 7.95 22.52
C GLY A 353 0.09 6.47 22.85
N LEU A 354 0.15 5.59 21.84
CA LEU A 354 0.43 4.16 22.01
C LEU A 354 1.86 3.84 21.57
N SER A 355 2.60 3.15 22.41
CA SER A 355 3.95 2.66 22.08
C SER A 355 4.09 1.16 22.32
N VAL A 356 4.95 0.51 21.55
CA VAL A 356 5.32 -0.89 21.77
C VAL A 356 6.59 -0.94 22.60
N VAL A 357 6.59 -1.72 23.68
CA VAL A 357 7.72 -1.87 24.60
C VAL A 357 8.03 -3.34 24.84
N GLU A 358 9.32 -3.65 24.97
CA GLU A 358 9.85 -5.02 25.06
C GLU A 358 9.41 -5.71 26.35
N HIS A 359 9.59 -5.06 27.51
CA HIS A 359 9.24 -5.59 28.82
C HIS A 359 8.65 -4.51 29.74
N GLN A 360 7.34 -4.43 29.78
CA GLN A 360 6.61 -3.94 30.95
C GLN A 360 5.25 -4.63 30.97
N ALA A 361 4.90 -5.28 32.09
CA ALA A 361 3.49 -5.48 32.42
C ALA A 361 2.82 -4.10 32.37
N PRO A 362 1.58 -3.98 31.87
CA PRO A 362 0.92 -2.69 31.76
C PRO A 362 1.05 -1.95 33.10
N ASP A 363 1.47 -0.69 33.06
CA ASP A 363 1.49 0.17 34.25
C ASP A 363 0.04 0.45 34.62
N LEU A 364 -0.48 -0.36 35.53
CA LEU A 364 -1.84 -0.28 36.05
C LEU A 364 -1.91 0.72 37.23
N GLY A 365 -0.84 1.45 37.53
CA GLY A 365 -0.75 2.37 38.66
C GLY A 365 -1.66 3.60 38.57
N SER A 366 -2.31 3.82 37.43
CA SER A 366 -3.29 4.91 37.22
C SER A 366 -4.75 4.44 37.15
N LEU A 367 -5.02 3.14 37.32
CA LEU A 367 -6.37 2.58 37.30
C LEU A 367 -6.86 2.33 38.73
N ASN A 368 -8.07 2.79 39.05
CA ASN A 368 -8.70 2.49 40.34
C ASN A 368 -8.97 0.97 40.42
N LEU A 369 -8.50 0.31 41.48
CA LEU A 369 -8.90 -1.08 41.76
C LEU A 369 -10.39 -1.11 42.09
N ALA A 370 -11.07 -2.18 41.65
CA ALA A 370 -12.44 -2.46 42.07
C ALA A 370 -12.45 -2.85 43.56
N ASP A 371 -13.47 -2.40 44.30
CA ASP A 371 -13.60 -2.62 45.76
C ASP A 371 -13.62 -4.11 46.16
N GLU A 372 -13.89 -5.02 45.22
CA GLU A 372 -13.89 -6.47 45.44
C GLU A 372 -12.53 -7.15 45.22
N GLY A 373 -11.46 -6.39 44.98
CA GLY A 373 -10.07 -6.90 44.97
C GLY A 373 -9.70 -7.76 43.77
N ILE A 374 -10.56 -7.86 42.75
CA ILE A 374 -10.27 -8.55 41.48
C ILE A 374 -10.64 -7.61 40.32
N GLY A 375 -9.63 -6.97 39.73
CA GLY A 375 -9.79 -6.12 38.53
C GLY A 375 -9.80 -4.62 38.79
N TYR A 376 -9.91 -3.85 37.69
CA TYR A 376 -9.89 -2.38 37.67
C TYR A 376 -11.26 -1.85 37.26
N VAL A 377 -11.69 -0.74 37.88
CA VAL A 377 -12.94 -0.06 37.51
C VAL A 377 -12.73 0.62 36.16
N ILE A 378 -13.31 0.05 35.11
CA ILE A 378 -13.47 0.71 33.81
C ILE A 378 -14.84 1.38 33.87
N GLY A 379 -14.86 2.71 33.95
CA GLY A 379 -16.10 3.47 34.07
C GLY A 379 -17.03 3.25 32.88
N ASP A 380 -18.26 2.83 33.15
CA ASP A 380 -19.34 2.84 32.18
C ASP A 380 -19.73 4.28 31.83
N ALA A 381 -20.05 4.50 30.56
CA ALA A 381 -20.58 5.76 30.09
C ALA A 381 -22.01 5.97 30.64
N GLU A 382 -22.14 7.01 31.46
CA GLU A 382 -23.36 7.73 31.89
C GLU A 382 -24.26 7.09 32.97
N ALA A 383 -24.24 7.64 34.19
CA ALA A 383 -25.18 8.67 34.69
C ALA A 383 -25.22 8.68 36.25
N ASP A 384 -24.77 9.75 36.90
CA ASP A 384 -25.64 10.78 37.51
C ASP A 384 -24.95 11.62 38.62
N GLN A 385 -25.22 12.93 38.54
CA GLN A 385 -25.27 13.99 39.56
C GLN A 385 -24.29 14.08 40.74
N GLY A 386 -23.53 15.20 40.72
CA GLY A 386 -23.30 16.04 41.92
C GLY A 386 -21.84 16.40 42.19
N ASP A 387 -21.30 17.47 41.58
CA ASP A 387 -20.88 18.71 42.26
C ASP A 387 -20.16 19.67 41.27
N GLN A 388 -20.17 20.95 41.62
CA GLN A 388 -20.16 22.16 40.78
C GLN A 388 -18.91 22.42 39.92
N LEU A 389 -19.13 22.74 38.64
CA LEU A 389 -18.26 23.63 37.84
C LEU A 389 -19.11 24.68 37.13
N GLN A 390 -18.73 25.95 37.32
CA GLN A 390 -19.41 27.16 36.86
C GLN A 390 -19.64 27.14 35.33
N ARG A 391 -20.92 27.20 34.93
CA ARG A 391 -21.32 27.50 33.55
C ARG A 391 -21.21 29.02 33.31
N VAL A 392 -20.29 29.42 32.44
CA VAL A 392 -20.36 30.72 31.76
C VAL A 392 -21.56 30.68 30.80
N LYS A 393 -22.57 31.51 31.08
CA LYS A 393 -23.74 31.72 30.25
C LYS A 393 -23.37 32.70 29.14
N LEU A 394 -23.24 32.23 27.90
CA LEU A 394 -23.32 33.09 26.72
C LEU A 394 -24.80 33.24 26.37
N THR A 395 -25.40 34.34 26.81
CA THR A 395 -26.71 34.80 26.36
C THR A 395 -26.54 35.63 25.10
N TYR A 396 -27.14 35.18 24.00
CA TYR A 396 -27.45 36.03 22.86
C TYR A 396 -28.71 36.85 23.19
N SER A 397 -28.61 38.17 23.05
CA SER A 397 -29.74 39.09 23.04
C SER A 397 -30.06 39.45 21.59
N GLU A 398 -31.21 39.00 21.10
CA GLU A 398 -31.91 39.61 19.97
C GLU A 398 -32.72 40.79 20.52
N ASP A 399 -32.39 42.01 20.10
CA ASP A 399 -33.32 43.10 19.82
C ASP A 399 -32.53 44.40 19.60
N GLY A 400 -32.70 45.01 18.42
CA GLY A 400 -32.11 46.29 18.07
C GLY A 400 -32.00 46.50 16.56
N VAL A 401 -33.14 46.72 15.91
CA VAL A 401 -33.24 47.30 14.55
C VAL A 401 -33.16 48.82 14.69
N ASP A 402 -32.22 49.47 14.01
CA ASP A 402 -32.48 50.56 13.04
C ASP A 402 -31.18 51.22 12.55
N ASP A 403 -31.18 51.48 11.23
CA ASP A 403 -30.48 52.49 10.44
C ASP A 403 -28.95 52.65 10.54
N LEU A 404 -28.28 52.46 9.39
CA LEU A 404 -27.70 53.59 8.62
C LEU A 404 -26.93 53.10 7.37
N ASP A 405 -27.41 53.58 6.23
CA ASP A 405 -26.78 53.98 4.97
C ASP A 405 -25.63 53.21 4.29
N GLU A 406 -25.86 53.06 3.00
CA GLU A 406 -24.95 52.74 1.89
C GLU A 406 -23.63 53.52 1.94
N THR A 407 -22.52 52.85 1.62
CA THR A 407 -21.63 53.35 0.55
C THR A 407 -20.72 52.25 0.03
N ASP A 408 -20.65 52.29 -1.29
CA ASP A 408 -19.92 51.52 -2.29
C ASP A 408 -18.39 51.58 -2.08
N GLU A 409 -17.69 50.49 -2.38
CA GLU A 409 -16.33 50.41 -2.96
C GLU A 409 -15.66 49.06 -2.65
N GLY A 410 -15.75 48.12 -3.60
CA GLY A 410 -14.90 46.94 -3.66
C GLY A 410 -13.66 47.19 -4.53
N PRO A 411 -12.48 46.62 -4.22
CA PRO A 411 -11.35 46.68 -5.15
C PRO A 411 -11.20 45.38 -5.95
N GLU A 412 -11.45 45.49 -7.25
CA GLU A 412 -10.99 44.60 -8.32
C GLU A 412 -9.47 44.67 -8.49
N TRP A 413 -8.78 43.53 -8.64
CA TRP A 413 -7.51 43.47 -9.38
C TRP A 413 -7.18 42.05 -9.87
N TRP A 414 -7.69 41.67 -11.04
CA TRP A 414 -7.03 40.72 -11.96
C TRP A 414 -7.42 41.09 -13.39
N GLN A 415 -6.50 41.68 -14.15
CA GLN A 415 -6.57 41.73 -15.61
C GLN A 415 -5.24 41.28 -16.22
N LYS A 416 -5.33 40.26 -17.08
CA LYS A 416 -4.44 39.95 -18.21
C LYS A 416 -5.08 40.62 -19.44
N GLU A 417 -4.37 41.35 -20.29
CA GLU A 417 -3.66 40.99 -21.55
C GLU A 417 -3.58 42.34 -22.31
N GLY A 418 -2.66 42.71 -23.22
CA GLY A 418 -1.58 42.10 -23.98
C GLY A 418 -0.99 43.18 -24.94
N ASP A 419 -0.02 42.75 -25.76
CA ASP A 419 0.59 43.38 -26.95
C ASP A 419 1.39 44.71 -26.84
N ILE A 420 2.72 44.62 -27.03
CA ILE A 420 3.49 45.01 -28.25
C ILE A 420 4.68 44.05 -28.37
#